data_AF-A0AB39V6J9-F1
#
_entry.id   AF-A0AB39V6J9-F1
#
_cell.length_a   1.000
_cell.length_b   1.000
_cell.length_c   1.000
_cell.angle_alpha   90.00
_cell.angle_beta   90.00
_cell.angle_gamma   90.00
#
_symmetry.space_group_name_H-M   'P 1'
#
loop_
_entity.id
_entity.type
_entity.pdbx_description
1 polymer ?
#
loop_
_entity_poly.entity_id
_entity_poly.type
_entity_poly.pdbx_seq_one_letter_code
_entity_poly.pdbx_strand_id
1 'polypeptide(L)'
;MDFENEKNNLENNNDKDLTNKKIIDEEEKRKQRLFEIEKKLGRHNNEKELKNKRNNKIMKYFALATNMVYILALPILIMLGFYLLLKKYLFKTDQPLVLIIFLLIGAISGYWSLIKQVNNIK
;
A
#
# COMPACT_ATOMS: atom_id res chain seq x y z
N MET A 1 26.24 65.97 -22.64
CA MET A 1 25.40 64.88 -23.21
C MET A 1 25.19 63.74 -22.21
N ASP A 2 25.89 63.73 -21.07
CA ASP A 2 25.89 62.58 -20.16
C ASP A 2 24.66 62.51 -19.23
N PHE A 3 24.09 63.66 -18.84
CA PHE A 3 22.91 63.71 -17.96
C PHE A 3 21.60 63.22 -18.60
N GLU A 4 21.39 63.47 -19.89
CA GLU A 4 20.21 62.96 -20.61
C GLU A 4 20.28 61.44 -20.79
N ASN A 5 21.49 60.90 -21.01
CA ASN A 5 21.69 59.48 -21.20
C ASN A 5 21.49 58.69 -19.88
N GLU A 6 21.90 59.26 -18.75
CA GLU A 6 21.67 58.68 -17.43
C GLU A 6 20.19 58.70 -17.03
N LYS A 7 19.48 59.81 -17.31
CA LYS A 7 18.04 59.93 -17.06
C LYS A 7 17.22 58.93 -17.90
N ASN A 8 17.53 58.79 -19.18
CA ASN A 8 16.88 57.82 -20.07
C ASN A 8 17.15 56.37 -19.66
N ASN A 9 18.32 56.07 -19.10
CA ASN A 9 18.62 54.73 -18.57
C ASN A 9 17.85 54.44 -17.27
N LEU A 10 17.70 55.41 -16.38
CA LEU A 10 16.92 55.24 -15.14
C LEU A 10 15.42 55.01 -15.43
N GLU A 11 14.86 55.79 -16.35
CA GLU A 11 13.44 55.70 -16.73
C GLU A 11 13.14 54.34 -17.40
N ASN A 12 14.00 53.91 -18.32
CA ASN A 12 13.90 52.58 -18.94
C ASN A 12 14.07 51.41 -17.95
N ASN A 13 14.87 51.56 -16.89
CA ASN A 13 15.05 50.52 -15.88
C ASN A 13 13.85 50.42 -14.93
N ASN A 14 13.27 51.56 -14.55
CA ASN A 14 12.08 51.62 -13.72
C ASN A 14 10.84 51.04 -14.43
N ASP A 15 10.68 51.32 -15.73
CA ASP A 15 9.57 50.77 -16.52
C ASP A 15 9.67 49.26 -16.72
N LYS A 16 10.89 48.74 -16.90
CA LYS A 16 11.18 47.29 -16.96
C LYS A 16 10.88 46.59 -15.64
N ASP A 17 11.20 47.22 -14.51
CA ASP A 17 10.92 46.66 -13.18
C ASP A 17 9.42 46.66 -12.88
N LEU A 18 8.69 47.73 -13.25
CA LEU A 18 7.23 47.78 -13.14
C LEU A 18 6.53 46.75 -14.03
N THR A 19 7.01 46.53 -15.25
CA THR A 19 6.45 45.52 -16.16
C THR A 19 6.74 44.11 -15.66
N ASN A 20 7.96 43.82 -15.20
CA ASN A 20 8.28 42.52 -14.58
C ASN A 20 7.43 42.26 -13.34
N LYS A 21 7.25 43.26 -12.47
CA LYS A 21 6.40 43.13 -11.27
C LYS A 21 4.94 42.85 -11.60
N LYS A 22 4.38 43.49 -12.65
CA LYS A 22 3.01 43.21 -13.11
C LYS A 22 2.86 41.81 -13.70
N ILE A 23 3.86 41.34 -14.44
CA ILE A 23 3.86 39.98 -15.02
C ILE A 23 3.88 38.92 -13.91
N ILE A 24 4.71 39.12 -12.88
CA ILE A 24 4.79 38.21 -11.71
C ILE A 24 3.44 38.19 -10.97
N ASP A 25 2.82 39.35 -10.75
CA ASP A 25 1.53 39.46 -10.05
C ASP A 25 0.37 38.81 -10.85
N GLU A 26 0.36 38.92 -12.19
CA GLU A 26 -0.60 38.20 -13.03
C GLU A 26 -0.38 36.68 -13.03
N GLU A 27 0.88 36.24 -13.00
CA GLU A 27 1.23 34.82 -12.96
C GLU A 27 0.83 34.19 -11.63
N GLU A 28 1.02 34.89 -10.51
CA GLU A 28 0.53 34.48 -9.20
C GLU A 28 -1.00 34.41 -9.16
N LYS A 29 -1.70 35.42 -9.68
CA LYS A 29 -3.17 35.40 -9.81
C LYS A 29 -3.69 34.27 -10.68
N ARG A 30 -2.94 33.86 -11.71
CA ARG A 30 -3.29 32.67 -12.53
C ARG A 30 -3.09 31.37 -11.75
N LYS A 31 -1.99 31.24 -11.01
CA LYS A 31 -1.71 30.07 -10.16
C LYS A 31 -2.76 29.91 -9.06
N GLN A 32 -3.18 31.01 -8.43
CA GLN A 32 -4.25 31.01 -7.42
C GLN A 32 -5.60 30.58 -8.01
N ARG A 33 -5.98 31.11 -9.17
CA ARG A 33 -7.21 30.69 -9.88
C ARG A 33 -7.18 29.22 -10.27
N LEU A 34 -6.04 28.74 -10.77
CA LEU A 34 -5.86 27.32 -11.10
C LEU A 34 -5.99 26.43 -9.85
N PHE A 35 -5.39 26.83 -8.74
CA PHE A 35 -5.50 26.13 -7.47
C PHE A 35 -6.95 26.08 -6.94
N GLU A 36 -7.70 27.18 -7.01
CA GLU A 36 -9.12 27.20 -6.65
C GLU A 36 -9.98 26.30 -7.54
N ILE A 37 -9.70 26.27 -8.84
CA ILE A 37 -10.37 25.38 -9.80
C ILE A 37 -10.06 23.93 -9.45
N GLU A 38 -8.80 23.56 -9.24
CA GLU A 38 -8.41 22.21 -8.83
C GLU A 38 -9.02 21.79 -7.49
N LYS A 39 -9.12 22.73 -6.55
CA LYS A 39 -9.78 22.51 -5.26
C LYS A 39 -11.28 22.25 -5.44
N LYS A 40 -11.97 23.02 -6.30
CA LYS A 40 -13.39 22.81 -6.65
C LYS A 40 -13.63 21.50 -7.40
N LEU A 41 -12.70 21.10 -8.29
CA LEU A 41 -12.68 19.80 -8.97
C LEU A 41 -12.38 18.63 -8.02
N GLY A 42 -12.11 18.88 -6.73
CA GLY A 42 -11.88 17.85 -5.74
C GLY A 42 -10.51 17.17 -5.83
N ARG A 43 -9.58 17.73 -6.62
CA ARG A 43 -8.24 17.15 -6.82
C ARG A 43 -7.33 17.33 -5.59
N HIS A 44 -7.64 18.30 -4.74
CA HIS A 44 -6.98 18.53 -3.44
C HIS A 44 -7.79 17.96 -2.25
N ASN A 45 -8.80 17.12 -2.50
CA ASN A 45 -9.68 16.56 -1.47
C ASN A 45 -9.05 15.30 -0.83
N ASN A 46 -7.80 15.44 -0.39
CA ASN A 46 -6.99 14.35 0.19
C ASN A 46 -7.67 13.72 1.40
N GLU A 47 -8.51 14.48 2.11
CA GLU A 47 -9.29 14.05 3.26
C GLU A 47 -10.38 13.04 2.91
N LYS A 48 -11.00 13.16 1.72
CA LYS A 48 -12.02 12.22 1.22
C LYS A 48 -11.38 10.90 0.79
N GLU A 49 -10.22 10.94 0.14
CA GLU A 49 -9.46 9.74 -0.19
C GLU A 49 -8.94 9.02 1.06
N LEU A 50 -8.42 9.77 2.03
CA LEU A 50 -7.95 9.19 3.30
C LEU A 50 -9.11 8.57 4.10
N LYS A 51 -10.28 9.22 4.12
CA LYS A 51 -11.50 8.67 4.72
C LYS A 51 -11.96 7.41 3.97
N ASN A 52 -12.03 7.40 2.64
CA ASN A 52 -12.43 6.20 1.90
C ASN A 52 -11.49 5.02 2.12
N LYS A 53 -10.16 5.24 2.16
CA LYS A 53 -9.19 4.20 2.53
C LYS A 53 -9.40 3.67 3.95
N ARG A 54 -9.75 4.53 4.91
CA ARG A 54 -10.01 4.13 6.31
C ARG A 54 -11.35 3.41 6.48
N ASN A 55 -12.35 3.73 5.67
CA ASN A 55 -13.75 3.33 5.83
C ASN A 55 -14.09 1.94 5.22
N ASN A 56 -13.19 1.32 4.46
CA ASN A 56 -13.41 -0.02 3.88
C ASN A 56 -13.24 -1.15 4.92
N LYS A 57 -14.07 -1.14 5.96
CA LYS A 57 -14.15 -2.19 6.98
C LYS A 57 -14.35 -3.56 6.33
N ILE A 58 -15.23 -3.66 5.33
CA ILE A 58 -15.52 -4.90 4.60
C ILE A 58 -14.26 -5.46 3.94
N MET A 59 -13.47 -4.65 3.25
CA MET A 59 -12.23 -5.09 2.61
C MET A 59 -11.20 -5.58 3.63
N LYS A 60 -11.11 -4.91 4.79
CA LYS A 60 -10.21 -5.34 5.88
C LYS A 60 -10.59 -6.71 6.43
N TYR A 61 -11.88 -6.94 6.68
CA TYR A 61 -12.36 -8.26 7.13
C TYR A 61 -12.23 -9.32 6.05
N PHE A 62 -12.43 -8.96 4.77
CA PHE A 62 -12.23 -9.87 3.66
C PHE A 62 -10.76 -10.30 3.56
N ALA A 63 -9.82 -9.35 3.59
CA ALA A 63 -8.38 -9.63 3.60
C ALA A 63 -7.96 -10.48 4.83
N LEU A 64 -8.51 -10.20 6.00
CA LEU A 64 -8.28 -10.99 7.22
C LEU A 64 -8.80 -12.43 7.05
N ALA A 65 -10.00 -12.59 6.51
CA ALA A 65 -10.61 -13.89 6.24
C ALA A 65 -9.81 -14.67 5.19
N THR A 66 -9.34 -14.03 4.11
CA THR A 66 -8.50 -14.67 3.09
C THR A 66 -7.22 -15.23 3.70
N ASN A 67 -6.58 -14.48 4.61
CA ASN A 67 -5.40 -14.97 5.33
C ASN A 67 -5.71 -16.17 6.22
N MET A 68 -6.87 -16.17 6.91
CA MET A 68 -7.31 -17.32 7.68
C MET A 68 -7.61 -18.54 6.80
N VAL A 69 -8.25 -18.34 5.64
CA VAL A 69 -8.49 -19.41 4.66
C VAL A 69 -7.17 -20.02 4.22
N TYR A 70 -6.13 -19.23 3.99
CA TYR A 70 -4.82 -19.77 3.61
C TYR A 70 -4.22 -20.65 4.71
N ILE A 71 -4.28 -20.21 5.98
CA ILE A 71 -3.76 -20.99 7.13
C ILE A 71 -4.50 -22.33 7.29
N LEU A 72 -5.80 -22.38 7.00
CA LEU A 72 -6.60 -23.59 7.15
C LEU A 72 -6.58 -24.49 5.90
N ALA A 73 -6.66 -23.90 4.71
CA ALA A 73 -6.75 -24.63 3.44
C ALA A 73 -5.40 -25.17 3.00
N LEU A 74 -4.28 -24.48 3.28
CA LEU A 74 -2.96 -24.91 2.85
C LEU A 74 -2.55 -26.28 3.45
N PRO A 75 -2.70 -26.53 4.77
CA PRO A 75 -2.42 -27.85 5.34
C PRO A 75 -3.31 -28.95 4.75
N ILE A 76 -4.59 -28.66 4.50
CA ILE A 76 -5.54 -29.60 3.92
C ILE A 76 -5.15 -29.95 2.48
N LEU A 77 -4.81 -28.94 1.68
CA LEU A 77 -4.39 -29.12 0.29
C LEU A 77 -3.07 -29.90 0.18
N ILE A 78 -2.11 -29.60 1.07
CA ILE A 78 -0.85 -30.35 1.17
C ILE A 78 -1.14 -31.80 1.59
N MET A 79 -1.98 -32.04 2.60
CA MET A 79 -2.37 -33.39 3.00
C MET A 79 -3.00 -34.18 1.85
N LEU A 80 -3.92 -33.55 1.12
CA LEU A 80 -4.59 -34.18 -0.02
C LEU A 80 -3.60 -34.51 -1.14
N GLY A 81 -2.74 -33.56 -1.50
CA GLY A 81 -1.71 -33.75 -2.50
C GLY A 81 -0.73 -34.85 -2.12
N PHE A 82 -0.27 -34.85 -0.87
CA PHE A 82 0.64 -35.85 -0.34
C PHE A 82 -0.01 -37.25 -0.29
N TYR A 83 -1.28 -37.33 0.12
CA TYR A 83 -2.05 -38.57 0.10
C TYR A 83 -2.12 -39.19 -1.30
N LEU A 84 -2.44 -38.39 -2.33
CA LEU A 84 -2.46 -38.87 -3.71
C LEU A 84 -1.08 -39.31 -4.21
N LEU A 85 -0.02 -38.58 -3.84
CA LEU A 85 1.36 -38.90 -4.21
C LEU A 85 1.82 -40.23 -3.58
N LEU A 86 1.56 -40.41 -2.28
CA LEU A 86 1.89 -41.62 -1.54
C LEU A 86 1.09 -42.82 -2.04
N LYS A 87 -0.20 -42.63 -2.35
CA LYS A 87 -1.04 -43.66 -2.98
C LYS A 87 -0.47 -44.13 -4.31
N LYS A 88 0.09 -43.23 -5.12
CA LYS A 88 0.67 -43.58 -6.42
C LYS A 88 2.03 -44.28 -6.33
N TYR A 89 2.88 -43.89 -5.37
CA TYR A 89 4.28 -44.35 -5.32
C TYR A 89 4.58 -45.45 -4.29
N LEU A 90 3.93 -45.46 -3.14
CA LEU A 90 4.32 -46.29 -1.98
C LEU A 90 3.25 -47.31 -1.57
N PHE A 91 1.98 -47.04 -1.81
CA PHE A 91 0.87 -47.88 -1.32
C PHE A 91 0.13 -48.57 -2.46
N LYS A 92 0.33 -49.89 -2.62
CA LYS A 92 -0.57 -50.73 -3.43
C LYS A 92 -1.91 -51.02 -2.73
N THR A 93 -2.01 -50.73 -1.42
CA THR A 93 -3.17 -50.93 -0.55
C THR A 93 -3.29 -49.77 0.43
N ASP A 94 -4.50 -49.29 0.73
CA ASP A 94 -4.74 -48.22 1.71
C ASP A 94 -4.24 -48.65 3.11
N GLN A 95 -3.04 -48.22 3.50
CA GLN A 95 -2.46 -48.51 4.81
C GLN A 95 -2.69 -47.33 5.76
N PRO A 96 -3.71 -47.40 6.66
CA PRO A 96 -4.03 -46.31 7.59
C PRO A 96 -2.90 -46.01 8.60
N LEU A 97 -1.94 -46.93 8.75
CA LEU A 97 -0.85 -46.85 9.70
C LEU A 97 0.08 -45.63 9.44
N VAL A 98 0.26 -45.25 8.18
CA VAL A 98 1.09 -44.08 7.81
C VAL A 98 0.40 -42.77 8.15
N LEU A 99 -0.94 -42.71 8.02
CA LEU A 99 -1.74 -41.59 8.49
C LEU A 99 -1.63 -41.43 10.01
N ILE A 100 -1.65 -42.53 10.76
CA ILE A 100 -1.43 -42.54 12.21
C ILE A 100 -0.07 -41.94 12.58
N ILE A 101 1.00 -42.34 11.87
CA ILE A 101 2.36 -41.85 12.13
C ILE A 101 2.49 -40.37 11.79
N PHE A 102 1.93 -39.93 10.66
CA PHE A 102 1.91 -38.52 10.29
C PHE A 102 1.11 -37.66 11.28
N LEU A 103 0.00 -38.19 11.81
CA LEU A 103 -0.81 -37.51 12.83
C LEU A 103 -0.02 -37.32 14.12
N LEU A 104 0.71 -38.35 14.57
CA LEU A 104 1.57 -38.27 15.76
C LEU A 104 2.70 -37.25 15.57
N ILE A 105 3.41 -37.30 14.44
CA ILE A 105 4.48 -36.35 14.13
C ILE A 105 3.92 -34.92 14.05
N GLY A 106 2.77 -34.73 13.40
CA GLY A 106 2.09 -33.44 13.30
C GLY A 106 1.68 -32.88 14.65
N ALA A 107 1.12 -33.71 15.52
CA ALA A 107 0.73 -33.31 16.87
C ALA A 107 1.93 -32.92 17.74
N ILE A 108 3.01 -33.72 17.71
CA ILE A 108 4.25 -33.44 18.44
C ILE A 108 4.88 -32.13 17.93
N SER A 109 4.94 -31.94 16.61
CA SER A 109 5.47 -30.72 16.00
C SER A 109 4.62 -29.49 16.34
N GLY A 110 3.29 -29.61 16.32
CA GLY A 110 2.38 -28.54 16.70
C GLY A 110 2.54 -28.12 18.16
N TYR A 111 2.62 -29.10 19.06
CA TYR A 111 2.87 -28.88 20.49
C TYR A 111 4.19 -28.16 20.74
N TRP A 112 5.27 -28.60 20.08
CA TRP A 112 6.58 -27.95 20.18
C TRP A 112 6.54 -26.50 19.69
N SER A 113 5.85 -26.24 18.58
CA SER A 113 5.69 -24.88 18.05
C SER A 113 4.94 -23.95 19.02
N LEU A 114 3.90 -24.43 19.68
CA LEU A 114 3.13 -23.66 20.67
C LEU A 114 4.00 -23.28 21.88
N ILE A 115 4.75 -24.24 22.44
CA ILE A 115 5.66 -23.99 23.55
C ILE A 115 6.72 -22.95 23.18
N LYS A 116 7.27 -23.03 21.97
CA LYS A 116 8.24 -22.06 21.48
C LYS A 116 7.65 -20.66 21.36
N GLN A 117 6.41 -20.52 20.91
CA GLN A 117 5.72 -19.23 20.86
C GLN A 117 5.47 -18.68 22.28
N VAL A 118 5.00 -19.50 23.22
CA VAL A 118 4.76 -19.09 24.61
C VAL A 118 6.04 -18.64 25.32
N ASN A 119 7.15 -19.37 25.15
CA ASN A 119 8.42 -19.01 25.77
C ASN A 119 9.08 -17.75 25.16
N ASN A 120 8.73 -17.38 23.92
CA ASN A 120 9.26 -16.19 23.25
C ASN A 120 8.51 -14.89 23.62
N ILE A 121 7.40 -14.95 24.36
CA ILE A 121 6.62 -13.78 24.79
C ILE A 121 7.12 -13.26 26.17
N LYS A 122 8.35 -13.60 26.55
CA LYS A 122 8.95 -13.13 27.81
C LYS A 122 9.50 -11.70 27.68
#